data_AF-A0A833E0S8-F1
#
_entry.id   AF-A0A833E0S8-F1
#
_cell.length_a   1.000
_cell.length_b   1.000
_cell.length_c   1.000
_cell.angle_alpha   90.00
_cell.angle_beta   90.00
_cell.angle_gamma   90.00
#
_symmetry.space_group_name_H-M   'P 1'
#
loop_
_entity.id
_entity.type
_entity.pdbx_description
1 polymer ?
#
loop_
_entity_poly.entity_id
_entity_poly.type
_entity_poly.pdbx_seq_one_letter_code
_entity_poly.pdbx_strand_id
1 'polypeptide(L)'
;MPLLATQLLTPVDIIVDSREAAKNEDIVVELRRKGLRIAVTELSAGDYYLLANNPGKAILVERKTVLDFVNSIRDNRVWDQAKRLKEAAELEGVKPLIILEGWLGTVEKKTKWNIAAVLRVIDELIIDWGIPILPTHNKKATIAWLATKAKSLGKTEEKRVVRLRVEKKPPTLQERILYVAEGLVGPKLARKLLQNFKTLRRIANASIAELMSVEGIGEKRAREIYAIFNTSWEGEKES
;
A
#
# COMPACT_ATOMS: atom_id res chain seq x y z
N MET A 1 -0.05 -7.99 -0.35
CA MET A 1 0.26 -6.56 -0.24
C MET A 1 1.29 -6.35 0.85
N PRO A 2 2.26 -5.44 0.67
CA PRO A 2 3.33 -5.17 1.64
C PRO A 2 2.82 -4.36 2.84
N LEU A 3 3.37 -4.66 4.02
CA LEU A 3 3.12 -3.95 5.28
C LEU A 3 3.48 -2.47 5.16
N LEU A 4 2.78 -1.60 5.90
CA LEU A 4 3.15 -0.18 5.95
C LEU A 4 4.57 0.02 6.47
N ALA A 5 5.03 -0.76 7.45
CA ALA A 5 6.39 -0.74 7.97
C ALA A 5 6.76 -2.11 8.58
N THR A 6 8.05 -2.43 8.65
CA THR A 6 8.56 -3.65 9.32
C THR A 6 8.41 -3.55 10.85
N GLN A 7 8.32 -4.69 11.54
CA GLN A 7 8.06 -4.76 12.99
C GLN A 7 9.13 -4.02 13.82
N LEU A 8 8.68 -3.22 14.80
CA LEU A 8 9.53 -2.56 15.78
C LEU A 8 9.42 -3.26 17.14
N LEU A 9 10.55 -3.38 17.84
CA LEU A 9 10.63 -4.00 19.18
C LEU A 9 10.37 -2.99 20.32
N THR A 10 10.42 -1.69 20.03
CA THR A 10 10.19 -0.62 20.99
C THR A 10 9.25 0.45 20.41
N PRO A 11 8.49 1.17 21.26
CA PRO A 11 7.70 2.32 20.81
C PRO A 11 8.61 3.41 20.22
N VAL A 12 8.19 3.98 19.11
CA VAL A 12 8.84 5.15 18.48
C VAL A 12 7.79 6.22 18.19
N ASP A 13 8.25 7.45 17.97
CA ASP A 13 7.37 8.58 17.66
C ASP A 13 7.04 8.65 16.17
N ILE A 14 8.05 8.40 15.33
CA ILE A 14 7.96 8.50 13.88
C ILE A 14 8.75 7.36 13.25
N ILE A 15 8.17 6.74 12.24
CA ILE A 15 8.86 5.87 11.30
C ILE A 15 9.13 6.67 10.02
N VAL A 16 10.36 6.72 9.55
CA VAL A 16 10.76 7.42 8.33
C VAL A 16 11.09 6.38 7.26
N ASP A 17 10.55 6.56 6.05
CA ASP A 17 10.89 5.74 4.90
C ASP A 17 12.41 5.79 4.64
N SER A 18 13.02 4.63 4.40
CA SER A 18 14.46 4.52 4.19
C SER A 18 14.97 5.38 3.02
N ARG A 19 14.17 5.57 1.95
CA ARG A 19 14.56 6.39 0.79
C ARG A 19 14.48 7.87 1.13
N GLU A 20 13.50 8.29 1.92
CA GLU A 20 13.41 9.68 2.40
C GLU A 20 14.54 9.97 3.39
N ALA A 21 14.82 9.05 4.33
CA ALA A 21 15.92 9.18 5.27
C ALA A 21 17.28 9.30 4.57
N ALA A 22 17.49 8.55 3.48
CA ALA A 22 18.72 8.63 2.68
C ALA A 22 18.87 9.98 1.96
N LYS A 23 17.78 10.59 1.50
CA LYS A 23 17.79 11.89 0.79
C LYS A 23 17.83 13.09 1.74
N ASN A 24 17.25 12.95 2.92
CA ASN A 24 17.02 14.02 3.87
C ASN A 24 17.48 13.61 5.28
N GLU A 25 18.71 13.12 5.40
CA GLU A 25 19.30 12.66 6.66
C GLU A 25 19.26 13.76 7.74
N ASP A 26 19.39 15.03 7.32
CA ASP A 26 19.29 16.21 8.19
C ASP A 26 17.94 16.31 8.91
N ILE A 27 16.84 15.89 8.28
CA ILE A 27 15.51 15.84 8.93
C ILE A 27 15.53 14.83 10.07
N VAL A 28 16.08 13.63 9.84
CA VAL A 28 16.15 12.56 10.86
C VAL A 28 17.00 13.01 12.05
N VAL A 29 18.17 13.60 11.78
CA VAL A 29 19.07 14.12 12.81
C VAL A 29 18.39 15.20 13.66
N GLU A 30 17.73 16.17 13.02
CA GLU A 30 17.04 17.24 13.72
C GLU A 30 15.82 16.76 14.53
N LEU A 31 15.08 15.77 14.03
CA LEU A 31 13.98 15.16 14.79
C LEU A 31 14.49 14.42 16.04
N ARG A 32 15.61 13.68 15.93
CA ARG A 32 16.27 13.05 17.07
C ARG A 32 16.77 14.09 18.09
N ARG A 33 17.40 15.17 17.62
CA ARG A 33 17.84 16.32 18.46
C ARG A 33 16.67 16.96 19.22
N LYS A 34 15.47 16.93 18.66
CA LYS A 34 14.24 17.39 19.32
C LYS A 34 13.65 16.40 20.32
N GLY A 35 14.34 15.29 20.59
CA GLY A 35 13.98 14.29 21.61
C GLY A 35 12.96 13.26 21.14
N LEU A 36 12.78 13.08 19.83
CA LEU A 36 11.90 12.05 19.28
C LEU A 36 12.66 10.72 19.09
N ARG A 37 12.00 9.61 19.39
CA ARG A 37 12.46 8.27 18.98
C ARG A 37 12.06 8.04 17.53
N ILE A 38 13.05 7.84 16.67
CA ILE A 38 12.87 7.65 15.24
C ILE A 38 13.31 6.25 14.83
N ALA A 39 12.46 5.55 14.10
CA ALA A 39 12.83 4.34 13.35
C ALA A 39 12.96 4.66 11.87
N VAL A 40 13.89 3.97 11.20
CA VAL A 40 14.06 4.05 9.75
C VAL A 40 13.82 2.65 9.19
N THR A 41 12.82 2.51 8.31
CA THR A 41 12.49 1.26 7.61
C THR A 41 11.79 1.62 6.31
N GLU A 42 11.76 0.69 5.35
CA GLU A 42 10.93 0.86 4.17
C GLU A 42 9.46 1.02 4.55
N LEU A 43 8.81 2.01 3.94
CA LEU A 43 7.38 2.20 3.99
C LEU A 43 6.73 1.82 2.66
N SER A 44 5.59 1.12 2.72
CA SER A 44 4.83 0.79 1.51
C SER A 44 4.05 1.99 0.94
N ALA A 45 3.85 3.04 1.73
CA ALA A 45 3.27 4.31 1.32
C ALA A 45 3.73 5.43 2.25
N GLY A 46 3.83 6.67 1.74
CA GLY A 46 4.28 7.84 2.50
C GLY A 46 5.77 7.83 2.84
N ASP A 47 6.21 8.96 3.36
CA ASP A 47 7.60 9.23 3.76
C ASP A 47 7.78 9.23 5.29
N TYR A 48 6.74 9.64 6.04
CA TYR A 48 6.76 9.68 7.50
C TYR A 48 5.48 9.10 8.07
N TYR A 49 5.59 8.14 8.97
CA TYR A 49 4.47 7.59 9.72
C TYR A 49 4.56 8.00 11.19
N LEU A 50 3.72 8.95 11.59
CA LEU A 50 3.65 9.49 12.95
C LEU A 50 2.72 8.61 13.80
N LEU A 51 3.33 7.93 14.77
CA LEU A 51 2.63 6.97 15.63
C LEU A 51 1.86 7.66 16.76
N ALA A 52 0.75 7.04 17.14
CA ALA A 52 -0.11 7.46 18.23
C ALA A 52 -0.57 6.24 19.04
N ASN A 53 -1.11 6.46 20.24
CA ASN A 53 -1.66 5.39 21.08
C ASN A 53 -2.88 4.72 20.40
N ASN A 54 -3.66 5.48 19.63
CA ASN A 54 -4.81 5.01 18.85
C ASN A 54 -4.48 5.13 17.35
N PRO A 55 -4.63 4.06 16.53
CA PRO A 55 -4.42 4.10 15.08
C PRO A 55 -5.16 5.24 14.38
N GLY A 56 -6.42 5.51 14.77
CA GLY A 56 -7.24 6.60 14.22
C GLY A 56 -6.70 8.01 14.45
N LYS A 57 -5.64 8.17 15.26
CA LYS A 57 -4.92 9.43 15.46
C LYS A 57 -3.56 9.45 14.79
N ALA A 58 -3.02 8.29 14.39
CA ALA A 58 -1.74 8.20 13.71
C ALA A 58 -1.85 8.80 12.30
N ILE A 59 -0.74 9.32 11.79
CA ILE A 59 -0.74 10.12 10.55
C ILE A 59 0.32 9.58 9.61
N LEU A 60 -0.11 9.27 8.38
CA LEU A 60 0.78 8.91 7.29
C LEU A 60 1.01 10.14 6.41
N VAL A 61 2.26 10.56 6.30
CA VAL A 61 2.65 11.80 5.64
C VAL A 61 3.46 11.50 4.40
N GLU A 62 3.06 12.06 3.27
CA GLU A 62 3.89 12.18 2.07
C GLU A 62 4.44 13.61 2.00
N ARG A 63 5.76 13.76 1.93
CA ARG A 63 6.41 15.05 1.77
C ARG A 63 6.73 15.27 0.30
N LYS A 64 6.39 16.45 -0.21
CA LYS A 64 6.74 16.82 -1.57
C LYS A 64 7.14 18.27 -1.66
N THR A 65 8.27 18.56 -2.29
CA THR A 65 8.59 19.96 -2.60
C THR A 65 7.62 20.45 -3.69
N VAL A 66 7.38 21.76 -3.77
CA VAL A 66 6.54 22.36 -4.82
C VAL A 66 7.01 21.94 -6.23
N LEU A 67 8.33 21.89 -6.45
CA LEU A 67 8.88 21.48 -7.75
C LEU A 67 8.69 19.98 -8.01
N ASP A 68 8.92 19.13 -7.00
CA ASP A 68 8.67 17.70 -7.12
C ASP A 68 7.18 17.39 -7.35
N PHE A 69 6.29 18.17 -6.74
CA PHE A 69 4.85 18.04 -6.92
C PHE A 69 4.47 18.30 -8.38
N VAL A 70 4.91 19.42 -8.94
CA VAL A 70 4.69 19.73 -10.37
C VAL A 70 5.27 18.65 -11.29
N ASN A 71 6.48 18.16 -11.00
CA ASN A 71 7.08 17.07 -11.78
C ASN A 71 6.26 15.79 -11.69
N SER A 72 5.76 15.45 -10.49
CA SER A 72 4.92 14.27 -10.32
C SER A 72 3.54 14.39 -10.98
N ILE A 73 3.00 15.61 -11.16
CA ILE A 73 1.78 15.82 -11.96
C ILE A 73 2.08 15.45 -13.42
N ARG A 74 3.19 15.95 -13.97
CA ARG A 74 3.58 15.67 -15.36
C ARG A 74 3.71 14.17 -15.65
N ASP A 75 4.24 13.43 -14.69
CA ASP A 75 4.51 12.00 -14.84
C ASP A 75 3.35 11.11 -14.34
N ASN A 76 2.19 11.69 -14.01
CA ASN A 76 1.05 11.03 -13.36
C ASN A 76 1.31 10.33 -12.01
N ARG A 77 2.49 10.53 -11.42
CA ARG A 77 2.89 9.89 -10.16
C ARG A 77 2.12 10.39 -8.94
N VAL A 78 1.55 11.60 -8.97
CA VAL A 78 0.75 12.14 -7.85
C VAL A 78 -0.44 11.24 -7.53
N TRP A 79 -1.16 10.79 -8.56
CA TRP A 79 -2.36 9.97 -8.38
C TRP A 79 -2.04 8.58 -7.86
N ASP A 80 -0.95 7.96 -8.32
CA ASP A 80 -0.47 6.68 -7.79
C ASP A 80 -0.09 6.78 -6.31
N GLN A 81 0.54 7.89 -5.92
CA GLN A 81 0.90 8.15 -4.53
C GLN A 81 -0.34 8.41 -3.66
N ALA A 82 -1.30 9.20 -4.15
CA ALA A 82 -2.57 9.45 -3.47
C ALA A 82 -3.35 8.14 -3.24
N LYS A 83 -3.40 7.27 -4.24
CA LYS A 83 -4.00 5.94 -4.13
C LYS A 83 -3.34 5.09 -3.07
N ARG A 84 -2.01 4.98 -3.08
CA ARG A 84 -1.25 4.22 -2.07
C ARG A 84 -1.46 4.75 -0.65
N LEU A 85 -1.49 6.08 -0.48
CA LEU A 85 -1.78 6.70 0.81
C LEU A 85 -3.18 6.35 1.31
N LYS A 86 -4.19 6.39 0.43
CA LYS A 86 -5.58 6.06 0.79
C LYS A 86 -5.76 4.59 1.13
N GLU A 87 -5.20 3.69 0.33
CA GLU A 87 -5.22 2.25 0.60
C GLU A 87 -4.55 1.95 1.95
N ALA A 88 -3.39 2.55 2.23
CA ALA A 88 -2.73 2.39 3.53
C ALA A 88 -3.54 2.99 4.69
N ALA A 89 -4.15 4.16 4.48
CA ALA A 89 -5.02 4.81 5.46
C ALA A 89 -6.23 3.95 5.84
N GLU A 90 -6.89 3.35 4.86
CA GLU A 90 -8.06 2.48 5.08
C GLU A 90 -7.68 1.16 5.75
N LEU A 91 -6.54 0.57 5.37
CA LEU A 91 -6.09 -0.71 5.92
C LEU A 91 -5.59 -0.58 7.36
N GLU A 92 -4.80 0.46 7.65
CA GLU A 92 -4.17 0.65 8.96
C GLU A 92 -4.98 1.56 9.89
N GLY A 93 -6.07 2.16 9.38
CA GLY A 93 -6.91 3.11 10.12
C GLY A 93 -6.20 4.41 10.45
N VAL A 94 -5.22 4.83 9.63
CA VAL A 94 -4.40 6.03 9.84
C VAL A 94 -4.91 7.21 9.01
N LYS A 95 -4.54 8.43 9.38
CA LYS A 95 -4.94 9.64 8.64
C LYS A 95 -3.89 9.98 7.58
N PRO A 96 -4.23 10.04 6.28
CA PRO A 96 -3.29 10.48 5.25
C PRO A 96 -3.13 12.01 5.31
N LEU A 97 -1.95 12.50 4.97
CA LEU A 97 -1.65 13.93 4.84
C LEU A 97 -0.51 14.13 3.83
N ILE A 98 -0.60 15.18 3.01
CA ILE A 98 0.51 15.60 2.15
C ILE A 98 1.10 16.88 2.73
N ILE A 99 2.42 16.93 2.92
CA ILE A 99 3.14 18.18 3.16
C ILE A 99 3.62 18.70 1.81
N LEU A 100 3.18 19.90 1.46
CA LEU A 100 3.66 20.61 0.28
C LEU A 100 4.68 21.67 0.69
N GLU A 101 5.96 21.36 0.48
CA GLU A 101 7.08 22.17 0.96
C GLU A 101 7.59 23.16 -0.11
N GLY A 102 7.64 24.44 0.26
CA GLY A 102 8.11 25.53 -0.56
C GLY A 102 7.01 26.55 -0.85
N TRP A 103 7.35 27.54 -1.66
CA TRP A 103 6.42 28.59 -2.06
C TRP A 103 5.79 28.29 -3.42
N LEU A 104 4.45 28.23 -3.49
CA LEU A 104 3.72 27.92 -4.73
C LEU A 104 4.00 28.89 -5.87
N GLY A 105 4.28 30.17 -5.60
CA GLY A 105 4.68 31.12 -6.65
C GLY A 105 6.01 30.77 -7.34
N THR A 106 6.75 29.78 -6.82
CA THR A 106 7.92 29.21 -7.51
C THR A 106 7.52 28.47 -8.79
N VAL A 107 6.29 27.94 -8.87
CA VAL A 107 5.77 27.26 -10.07
C VAL A 107 5.86 28.19 -11.28
N GLU A 108 5.30 29.39 -11.17
CA GLU A 108 5.27 30.36 -12.28
C GLU A 108 6.67 30.89 -12.62
N LYS A 109 7.56 30.98 -11.63
CA LYS A 109 8.93 31.50 -11.82
C LYS A 109 9.90 30.48 -12.41
N LYS A 110 9.77 29.21 -12.07
CA LYS A 110 10.77 28.17 -12.35
C LYS A 110 10.28 27.06 -13.27
N THR A 111 9.00 27.05 -13.63
CA THR A 111 8.42 26.04 -14.49
C THR A 111 7.59 26.70 -15.60
N LYS A 112 7.20 25.92 -16.62
CA LYS A 112 6.27 26.37 -17.67
C LYS A 112 4.80 26.11 -17.34
N TRP A 113 4.50 25.73 -16.09
CA TRP A 113 3.16 25.37 -15.68
C TRP A 113 2.33 26.60 -15.34
N ASN A 114 1.06 26.56 -15.75
CA ASN A 114 0.06 27.49 -15.25
C ASN A 114 -0.30 27.11 -13.81
N ILE A 115 -0.23 28.07 -12.88
CA ILE A 115 -0.58 27.87 -11.47
C ILE A 115 -2.00 27.32 -11.29
N ALA A 116 -2.95 27.71 -12.15
CA ALA A 116 -4.32 27.20 -12.11
C ALA A 116 -4.40 25.68 -12.31
N ALA A 117 -3.53 25.11 -13.16
CA ALA A 117 -3.47 23.66 -13.37
C ALA A 117 -2.96 22.93 -12.12
N VAL A 118 -1.96 23.50 -11.45
CA VAL A 118 -1.42 22.95 -10.19
C VAL A 118 -2.47 23.05 -9.07
N LEU A 119 -3.17 24.18 -8.97
CA LEU A 119 -4.24 24.38 -8.00
C LEU A 119 -5.41 23.41 -8.22
N ARG A 120 -5.76 23.10 -9.47
CA ARG A 120 -6.78 22.10 -9.79
C ARG A 120 -6.41 20.70 -9.27
N VAL A 121 -5.14 20.31 -9.35
CA VAL A 121 -4.70 19.01 -8.79
C VAL A 121 -4.71 19.04 -7.26
N ILE A 122 -4.31 20.16 -6.64
CA ILE A 122 -4.41 20.35 -5.18
C ILE A 122 -5.87 20.23 -4.73
N ASP A 123 -6.79 20.86 -5.46
CA ASP A 123 -8.24 20.80 -5.22
C ASP A 123 -8.76 19.35 -5.32
N GLU A 124 -8.43 18.63 -6.39
CA GLU A 124 -8.80 17.22 -6.58
C GLU A 124 -8.32 16.36 -5.39
N LEU A 125 -7.06 16.52 -4.97
CA LEU A 125 -6.50 15.77 -3.84
C LEU A 125 -7.23 16.04 -2.52
N ILE A 126 -7.67 17.28 -2.30
CA ILE A 126 -8.37 17.67 -1.07
C ILE A 126 -9.84 17.24 -1.10
N ILE A 127 -10.55 17.52 -2.20
CA ILE A 127 -11.99 17.35 -2.30
C ILE A 127 -12.36 15.93 -2.71
N ASP A 128 -11.80 15.43 -3.82
CA ASP A 128 -12.19 14.13 -4.39
C ASP A 128 -11.51 12.98 -3.66
N TRP A 129 -10.21 13.13 -3.36
CA TRP A 129 -9.46 12.09 -2.64
C TRP A 129 -9.60 12.20 -1.12
N GLY A 130 -10.01 13.36 -0.60
CA GLY A 130 -10.11 13.59 0.85
C GLY A 130 -8.76 13.56 1.57
N ILE A 131 -7.67 13.94 0.89
CA ILE A 131 -6.31 13.98 1.45
C ILE A 131 -5.96 15.42 1.78
N PRO A 132 -5.85 15.78 3.08
CA PRO A 132 -5.43 17.12 3.47
C PRO A 132 -4.03 17.46 2.99
N ILE A 133 -3.84 18.71 2.55
CA ILE A 133 -2.54 19.27 2.18
C ILE A 133 -2.13 20.34 3.20
N LEU A 134 -0.96 20.18 3.80
CA LEU A 134 -0.34 21.15 4.70
C LEU A 134 0.80 21.88 4.00
N PRO A 135 0.68 23.20 3.75
CA PRO A 135 1.79 23.97 3.19
C PRO A 135 2.86 24.24 4.25
N THR A 136 4.12 24.03 3.90
CA THR A 136 5.29 24.44 4.71
C THR A 136 6.23 25.26 3.84
N HIS A 137 6.73 26.41 4.32
CA HIS A 137 7.51 27.31 3.46
C HIS A 137 8.96 26.83 3.24
N ASN A 138 9.48 25.93 4.08
CA ASN A 138 10.80 25.32 3.96
C ASN A 138 10.92 24.04 4.81
N LYS A 139 12.03 23.34 4.65
CA LYS A 139 12.39 22.14 5.42
C LYS A 139 12.34 22.35 6.94
N LYS A 140 12.79 23.51 7.43
CA LYS A 140 12.76 23.82 8.87
C LYS A 140 11.33 23.84 9.42
N ALA A 141 10.38 24.39 8.66
CA ALA A 141 8.96 24.38 9.03
C ALA A 141 8.38 22.96 8.99
N THR A 142 8.76 22.15 8.00
CA THR A 142 8.39 20.73 7.94
C THR A 142 8.88 19.96 9.17
N ILE A 143 10.15 20.09 9.54
CA ILE A 143 10.73 19.48 10.76
C ILE A 143 9.98 19.97 12.01
N ALA A 144 9.71 21.28 12.11
CA ALA A 144 9.02 21.85 13.25
C ALA A 144 7.61 21.24 13.40
N TRP A 145 6.86 21.11 12.30
CA TRP A 145 5.54 20.50 12.32
C TRP A 145 5.59 19.01 12.65
N LEU A 146 6.49 18.24 12.00
CA LEU A 146 6.66 16.81 12.30
C LEU A 146 6.93 16.60 13.79
N ALA A 147 7.83 17.41 14.37
CA ALA A 147 8.20 17.31 15.77
C ALA A 147 7.05 17.66 16.73
N THR A 148 6.38 18.79 16.52
CA THR A 148 5.27 19.21 17.39
C THR A 148 4.08 18.28 17.24
N LYS A 149 3.77 17.84 16.01
CA LYS A 149 2.67 16.92 15.77
C LYS A 149 2.94 15.57 16.41
N ALA A 150 4.12 14.98 16.23
CA ALA A 150 4.46 13.71 16.85
C ALA A 150 4.37 13.77 18.39
N LYS A 151 4.82 14.87 19.02
CA LYS A 151 4.65 15.06 20.48
C LYS A 151 3.19 15.20 20.90
N SER A 152 2.36 15.84 20.08
CA SER A 152 0.91 15.98 20.37
C SER A 152 0.13 14.66 20.32
N LEU A 153 0.70 13.60 19.71
CA LEU A 153 0.04 12.31 19.55
C LEU A 153 0.16 11.37 20.76
N GLY A 154 0.84 11.82 21.83
CA GLY A 154 0.99 11.09 23.09
C GLY A 154 2.45 10.91 23.50
N LYS A 155 2.67 10.42 24.72
CA LYS A 155 4.01 10.06 25.20
C LYS A 155 4.50 8.83 24.45
N THR A 156 5.78 8.81 24.13
CA THR A 156 6.33 7.76 23.26
C THR A 156 6.16 6.35 23.82
N GLU A 157 6.25 6.13 25.14
CA GLU A 157 6.03 4.79 25.74
C GLU A 157 4.59 4.29 25.62
N GLU A 158 3.62 5.21 25.50
CA GLU A 158 2.21 4.88 25.36
C GLU A 158 1.82 4.63 23.89
N LYS A 159 2.70 5.01 22.96
CA LYS A 159 2.46 4.81 21.53
C LYS A 159 2.52 3.33 21.21
N ARG A 160 1.65 2.92 20.29
CA ARG A 160 1.56 1.53 19.89
C ARG A 160 2.90 1.05 19.33
N VAL A 161 3.47 0.02 19.95
CA VAL A 161 4.45 -0.84 19.27
C VAL A 161 3.72 -1.47 18.09
N VAL A 162 4.22 -1.27 16.87
CA VAL A 162 3.63 -1.84 15.65
C VAL A 162 3.75 -3.37 15.74
N ARG A 163 2.79 -4.00 16.43
CA ARG A 163 2.65 -5.45 16.52
C ARG A 163 2.08 -5.92 15.19
N LEU A 164 2.79 -6.81 14.52
CA LEU A 164 2.32 -7.59 13.37
C LEU A 164 0.92 -8.13 13.66
N ARG A 165 -0.11 -7.51 13.09
CA ARG A 165 -1.27 -8.27 12.65
C ARG A 165 -1.12 -8.42 11.15
N VAL A 166 -0.47 -9.49 10.74
CA VAL A 166 -0.77 -10.09 9.43
C VAL A 166 -2.14 -10.75 9.57
N GLU A 167 -3.19 -9.95 9.74
CA GLU A 167 -4.50 -10.38 9.27
C GLU A 167 -4.45 -10.12 7.76
N LYS A 168 -3.88 -11.06 7.00
CA LYS A 168 -4.31 -11.23 5.61
C LYS A 168 -5.83 -11.23 5.69
N LYS A 169 -6.52 -10.22 5.15
CA LYS A 169 -7.97 -10.33 4.97
C LYS A 169 -8.18 -11.71 4.36
N PRO A 170 -8.93 -12.61 5.02
CA PRO A 170 -9.09 -13.96 4.52
C PRO A 170 -9.56 -13.83 3.06
N PRO A 171 -8.94 -14.54 2.11
CA PRO A 171 -9.31 -14.40 0.70
C PRO A 171 -10.82 -14.57 0.60
N THR A 172 -11.44 -13.66 -0.15
CA THR A 172 -12.88 -13.70 -0.41
C THR A 172 -13.24 -15.08 -0.95
N LEU A 173 -14.50 -15.48 -0.80
CA LEU A 173 -14.95 -16.77 -1.30
C LEU A 173 -14.64 -16.93 -2.81
N GLN A 174 -14.74 -15.84 -3.59
CA GLN A 174 -14.42 -15.81 -5.02
C GLN A 174 -12.92 -15.99 -5.29
N GLU A 175 -12.05 -15.33 -4.52
CA GLU A 175 -10.60 -15.52 -4.62
C GLU A 175 -10.17 -16.94 -4.25
N ARG A 176 -10.80 -17.55 -3.24
CA ARG A 176 -10.56 -18.96 -2.89
C ARG A 176 -10.98 -19.90 -4.01
N ILE A 177 -12.15 -19.66 -4.62
CA ILE A 177 -12.63 -20.46 -5.76
C ILE A 177 -11.66 -20.37 -6.93
N LEU A 178 -11.23 -19.16 -7.28
CA LEU A 178 -10.26 -18.94 -8.37
C LEU A 178 -8.92 -19.60 -8.03
N TYR A 179 -8.40 -19.41 -6.82
CA TYR A 179 -7.13 -19.98 -6.38
C TYR A 179 -7.09 -21.51 -6.50
N VAL A 180 -8.15 -22.20 -6.04
CA VAL A 180 -8.24 -23.66 -6.18
C VAL A 180 -8.27 -24.07 -7.65
N ALA A 181 -9.04 -23.37 -8.49
CA ALA A 181 -9.11 -23.67 -9.93
C ALA A 181 -7.78 -23.40 -10.65
N GLU A 182 -7.05 -22.33 -10.28
CA GLU A 182 -5.74 -22.01 -10.82
C GLU A 182 -4.70 -23.07 -10.45
N GLY A 183 -4.81 -23.68 -9.26
CA GLY A 183 -3.98 -24.83 -8.87
C GLY A 183 -4.17 -26.07 -9.74
N LEU A 184 -5.32 -26.22 -10.41
CA LEU A 184 -5.60 -27.37 -11.29
C LEU A 184 -5.02 -27.19 -12.69
N VAL A 185 -5.13 -25.99 -13.27
CA VAL A 185 -4.91 -25.77 -14.72
C VAL A 185 -4.23 -24.44 -15.08
N GLY A 186 -3.87 -23.63 -14.09
CA GLY A 186 -3.32 -22.30 -14.27
C GLY A 186 -4.37 -21.20 -14.58
N PRO A 187 -3.94 -19.92 -14.58
CA PRO A 187 -4.83 -18.75 -14.54
C PRO A 187 -5.81 -18.62 -15.69
N LYS A 188 -5.36 -18.88 -16.92
CA LYS A 188 -6.19 -18.70 -18.12
C LYS A 188 -7.29 -19.77 -18.20
N LEU A 189 -6.95 -21.04 -17.97
CA LEU A 189 -7.91 -22.13 -18.06
C LEU A 189 -8.84 -22.19 -16.85
N ALA A 190 -8.38 -21.80 -15.66
CA ALA A 190 -9.21 -21.75 -14.47
C ALA A 190 -10.45 -20.86 -14.67
N ARG A 191 -10.27 -19.69 -15.29
CA ARG A 191 -11.36 -18.78 -15.62
C ARG A 191 -12.33 -19.41 -16.62
N LYS A 192 -11.84 -20.09 -17.65
CA LYS A 192 -12.70 -20.79 -18.63
C LYS A 192 -13.48 -21.95 -18.00
N LEU A 193 -12.84 -22.75 -17.17
CA LEU A 193 -13.50 -23.83 -16.41
C LEU A 193 -14.59 -23.28 -15.49
N LEU A 194 -14.29 -22.23 -14.72
CA LEU A 194 -15.27 -21.60 -13.83
C LEU A 194 -16.39 -20.92 -14.62
N GLN A 195 -16.12 -20.36 -15.80
CA GLN A 195 -17.16 -19.81 -16.66
C GLN A 195 -18.10 -20.90 -17.21
N ASN A 196 -17.57 -22.07 -17.58
CA ASN A 196 -18.35 -23.18 -18.11
C ASN A 196 -19.12 -23.95 -17.02
N PHE A 197 -18.42 -24.42 -15.98
CA PHE A 197 -18.96 -25.29 -14.95
C PHE A 197 -19.54 -24.54 -13.74
N LYS A 198 -19.28 -23.24 -13.60
CA LYS A 198 -19.76 -22.32 -12.53
C LYS A 198 -19.24 -22.61 -11.12
N THR A 199 -18.95 -23.86 -10.76
CA THR A 199 -18.53 -24.24 -9.40
C THR A 199 -17.41 -25.27 -9.44
N LEU A 200 -16.54 -25.27 -8.42
CA LEU A 200 -15.51 -26.29 -8.23
C LEU A 200 -16.12 -27.71 -8.13
N ARG A 201 -17.29 -27.85 -7.49
CA ARG A 201 -18.00 -29.13 -7.39
C ARG A 201 -18.34 -29.70 -8.77
N ARG A 202 -18.83 -28.86 -9.69
CA ARG A 202 -19.15 -29.31 -11.06
C ARG A 202 -17.89 -29.67 -11.86
N ILE A 203 -16.78 -28.97 -11.63
CA ILE A 203 -15.48 -29.34 -12.23
C ILE A 203 -15.01 -30.71 -11.69
N ALA A 204 -15.10 -30.93 -10.37
CA ALA A 204 -14.65 -32.16 -9.72
C ALA A 204 -15.44 -33.41 -10.13
N ASN A 205 -16.71 -33.25 -10.51
CA ASN A 205 -17.59 -34.34 -10.93
C ASN A 205 -17.72 -34.45 -12.46
N ALA A 206 -17.01 -33.63 -13.23
CA ALA A 206 -17.07 -33.67 -14.69
C ALA A 206 -16.35 -34.91 -15.23
N SER A 207 -16.95 -35.53 -16.25
CA SER A 207 -16.30 -36.58 -17.04
C SER A 207 -15.17 -36.01 -17.91
N ILE A 208 -14.26 -36.88 -18.37
CA ILE A 208 -13.19 -36.49 -19.30
C ILE A 208 -13.76 -35.82 -20.55
N ALA A 209 -14.87 -36.35 -21.09
CA ALA A 209 -15.54 -35.79 -22.26
C ALA A 209 -16.10 -34.38 -22.01
N GLU A 210 -16.70 -34.13 -20.85
CA GLU A 210 -17.19 -32.79 -20.47
C GLU A 210 -16.04 -31.81 -20.25
N LEU A 211 -14.93 -32.24 -19.64
CA LEU A 211 -13.75 -31.39 -19.46
C LEU A 211 -13.15 -30.95 -20.80
N MET A 212 -13.15 -31.84 -21.80
CA MET A 212 -12.68 -31.55 -23.16
C MET A 212 -13.58 -30.56 -23.92
N SER A 213 -14.80 -30.31 -23.45
CA SER A 213 -15.68 -29.30 -24.06
C SER A 213 -15.20 -27.86 -23.80
N VAL A 214 -14.24 -27.66 -22.90
CA VAL A 214 -13.68 -26.35 -22.57
C VAL A 214 -12.50 -26.05 -23.49
N GLU A 215 -12.61 -24.94 -24.23
CA GLU A 215 -11.61 -24.49 -25.18
C GLU A 215 -10.21 -24.35 -24.54
N GLY A 216 -9.26 -25.16 -25.03
CA GLY A 216 -7.88 -25.22 -24.52
C GLY A 216 -7.62 -26.38 -23.55
N ILE A 217 -8.61 -27.25 -23.30
CA ILE A 217 -8.46 -28.51 -22.58
C ILE A 217 -8.56 -29.67 -23.59
N GLY A 218 -7.40 -30.23 -23.95
CA GLY A 218 -7.33 -31.47 -24.70
C GLY A 218 -7.38 -32.71 -23.80
N GLU A 219 -7.43 -33.89 -24.42
CA GLU A 219 -7.59 -35.18 -23.72
C GLU A 219 -6.58 -35.40 -22.59
N LYS A 220 -5.29 -35.11 -22.84
CA LYS A 220 -4.23 -35.25 -21.83
C LYS A 220 -4.54 -34.45 -20.56
N ARG A 221 -4.89 -33.17 -20.73
CA ARG A 221 -5.21 -32.28 -19.60
C ARG A 221 -6.51 -32.68 -18.92
N ALA A 222 -7.52 -33.09 -19.69
CA ALA A 222 -8.78 -33.58 -19.13
C ALA A 222 -8.55 -34.80 -18.22
N ARG A 223 -7.70 -35.75 -18.64
CA ARG A 223 -7.29 -36.91 -17.83
C ARG A 223 -6.51 -36.48 -16.58
N GLU A 224 -5.59 -35.53 -16.69
CA GLU A 224 -4.84 -35.00 -15.53
C GLU A 224 -5.78 -34.37 -14.49
N ILE A 225 -6.70 -33.50 -14.92
CA ILE A 225 -7.69 -32.88 -14.02
C ILE A 225 -8.58 -33.94 -13.37
N TYR A 226 -9.07 -34.90 -14.15
CA TYR A 226 -9.88 -36.00 -13.64
C TYR A 226 -9.12 -36.82 -12.59
N ALA A 227 -7.84 -37.13 -12.84
CA ALA A 227 -7.02 -37.88 -11.92
C ALA A 227 -6.83 -37.15 -10.59
N ILE A 228 -6.65 -35.81 -10.59
CA ILE A 228 -6.47 -35.02 -9.35
C ILE A 228 -7.65 -35.21 -8.38
N PHE A 229 -8.88 -35.29 -8.89
CA PHE A 229 -10.08 -35.45 -8.05
C PHE A 229 -10.41 -36.90 -7.66
N ASN A 230 -9.88 -37.88 -8.39
CA ASN A 230 -10.25 -39.29 -8.25
C ASN A 230 -9.11 -40.21 -7.78
N THR A 231 -7.92 -39.66 -7.54
CA THR A 231 -6.77 -40.41 -7.01
C THR A 231 -6.62 -40.15 -5.51
N SER A 232 -6.39 -41.21 -4.73
CA SER A 232 -6.12 -41.07 -3.30
C SER A 232 -4.74 -40.45 -3.08
N TRP A 233 -4.61 -39.58 -2.09
CA TRP A 233 -3.33 -39.00 -1.70
C TRP A 233 -2.52 -40.00 -0.85
N GLU A 234 -1.29 -40.31 -1.26
CA GLU A 234 -0.46 -41.36 -0.63
C GLU A 234 0.62 -40.84 0.33
N GLY A 235 0.69 -39.53 0.60
CA GLY A 235 1.75 -38.94 1.43
C GLY A 235 3.10 -38.81 0.71
N GLU A 236 3.96 -37.93 1.21
CA GLU A 236 5.36 -37.88 0.77
C GLU A 236 6.10 -39.07 1.39
N LYS A 237 6.59 -40.00 0.55
CA LYS A 237 7.66 -40.91 0.98
C LYS A 237 8.94 -40.08 1.05
N GLU A 238 9.29 -39.62 2.25
CA GLU A 238 10.61 -39.03 2.53
C GLU A 238 11.70 -39.96 1.98
N SER A 239 12.45 -39.46 0.99
CA SER A 239 13.67 -40.07 0.43
C SER A 239 14.80 -39.06 0.56
#